data_AF-A0A1G3U1M2-F1
#
_entry.id   AF-A0A1G3U1M2-F1
#
_cell.length_a   1.000
_cell.length_b   1.000
_cell.length_c   1.000
_cell.angle_alpha   90.00
_cell.angle_beta   90.00
_cell.angle_gamma   90.00
#
_symmetry.space_group_name_H-M   'P 1'
#
loop_
_entity.id
_entity.type
_entity.pdbx_description
1 polymer ?
#
loop_
_entity_poly.entity_id
_entity_poly.type
_entity_poly.pdbx_seq_one_letter_code
_entity_poly.pdbx_strand_id
1 'polypeptide(L)'
;MKSEDDFKSVLVTDFDTLKPIDARGAFYVYGANVTSPAGDDLVPFSSYEAAKSFASKHNGKRVLAFNQIPDALIKLLNGKI
;
A
#
# COMPACT_ATOMS: atom_id res chain seq x y z
N MET A 1 -27.43 8.33 -6.22
CA MET A 1 -26.73 7.41 -5.30
C MET A 1 -25.25 7.55 -5.60
N LYS A 2 -24.38 7.69 -4.59
CA LYS A 2 -22.93 7.82 -4.82
C LYS A 2 -22.22 6.46 -4.70
N SER A 3 -21.18 6.23 -5.48
CA SER A 3 -20.36 5.01 -5.51
C SER A 3 -18.86 5.32 -5.58
N GLU A 4 -18.01 4.29 -5.49
CA GLU A 4 -16.56 4.45 -5.66
C GLU A 4 -16.15 4.98 -7.04
N ASP A 5 -16.99 4.74 -8.06
CA ASP A 5 -16.77 5.24 -9.42
C ASP A 5 -16.96 6.75 -9.52
N ASP A 6 -17.60 7.39 -8.54
CA ASP A 6 -17.73 8.85 -8.49
C ASP A 6 -16.44 9.55 -8.02
N PHE A 7 -15.46 8.80 -7.50
CA PHE A 7 -14.16 9.37 -7.12
C PHE A 7 -13.34 9.68 -8.38
N LYS A 8 -13.12 10.97 -8.63
CA LYS A 8 -12.22 11.45 -9.70
C LYS A 8 -10.82 10.83 -9.62
N SER A 9 -10.30 10.66 -8.41
CA SER A 9 -9.03 9.99 -8.14
C SER A 9 -8.99 9.48 -6.71
N VAL A 10 -8.22 8.41 -6.50
CA VAL A 10 -7.83 7.91 -5.17
C VAL A 10 -6.31 7.99 -5.15
N LEU A 11 -5.77 8.77 -4.22
CA LEU A 11 -4.34 9.08 -4.20
C LEU A 11 -3.68 8.52 -2.94
N VAL A 12 -2.46 8.02 -3.11
CA VAL A 12 -1.52 7.70 -2.03
C VAL A 12 -0.20 8.41 -2.27
N THR A 13 0.62 8.55 -1.23
CA THR A 13 1.93 9.18 -1.34
C THR A 13 2.98 8.12 -1.59
N ASP A 14 3.65 8.16 -2.74
CA ASP A 14 4.77 7.28 -3.06
C ASP A 14 5.88 7.42 -2.00
N PHE A 15 6.31 6.30 -1.43
CA PHE A 15 7.23 6.30 -0.30
C PHE A 15 8.61 6.88 -0.62
N ASP A 16 9.13 6.64 -1.83
CA ASP A 16 10.47 7.07 -2.21
C ASP A 16 10.49 8.56 -2.62
N THR A 17 9.50 8.98 -3.40
CA THR A 17 9.49 10.31 -4.03
C THR A 17 8.68 11.34 -3.25
N LEU A 18 7.86 10.90 -2.29
CA LEU A 18 6.92 11.72 -1.52
C LEU A 18 5.87 12.45 -2.38
N LYS A 19 5.65 11.98 -3.61
CA LYS A 19 4.67 12.54 -4.54
C LYS A 19 3.35 11.77 -4.48
N PRO A 20 2.21 12.44 -4.73
CA PRO A 20 0.95 11.75 -4.88
C PRO A 20 0.94 10.91 -6.16
N ILE A 21 0.42 9.68 -6.06
CA ILE A 21 0.26 8.73 -7.17
C ILE A 21 -1.14 8.12 -7.11
N ASP A 22 -1.64 7.62 -8.26
CA ASP A 22 -2.92 6.90 -8.30
C ASP A 22 -2.80 5.58 -7.52
N ALA A 23 -3.63 5.44 -6.48
CA ALA A 23 -3.67 4.27 -5.62
C ALA A 23 -3.98 2.99 -6.41
N ARG A 24 -4.85 3.07 -7.42
CA ARG A 24 -5.31 1.90 -8.18
C ARG A 24 -4.19 1.31 -9.06
N GLY A 25 -3.23 2.14 -9.45
CA GLY A 25 -2.04 1.75 -10.23
C GLY A 25 -0.79 1.49 -9.39
N ALA A 26 -0.86 1.71 -8.07
CA ALA A 26 0.29 1.56 -7.17
C ALA A 26 0.52 0.11 -6.74
N PHE A 27 1.72 -0.12 -6.21
CA PHE A 27 2.16 -1.36 -5.58
C PHE A 27 2.41 -1.14 -4.09
N TYR A 28 2.06 -2.13 -3.28
CA TYR A 28 2.02 -2.03 -1.83
C TYR A 28 2.86 -3.13 -1.20
N VAL A 29 3.78 -2.77 -0.32
CA VAL A 29 4.60 -3.71 0.43
C VAL A 29 3.96 -3.98 1.78
N TYR A 30 3.65 -5.25 2.06
CA TYR A 30 3.14 -5.72 3.34
C TYR A 30 4.24 -6.43 4.15
N GLY A 31 4.24 -6.20 5.46
CA GLY A 31 5.08 -6.92 6.43
C GLY A 31 6.56 -6.55 6.35
N ALA A 32 6.85 -5.30 6.00
CA ALA A 32 8.19 -4.75 6.12
C ALA A 32 8.52 -4.51 7.61
N ASN A 33 9.79 -4.57 7.97
CA ASN A 33 10.28 -4.21 9.31
C ASN A 33 10.39 -2.69 9.52
N VAL A 34 9.74 -1.91 8.66
CA VAL A 34 9.58 -0.46 8.76
C VAL A 34 8.12 -0.20 9.09
N THR A 35 7.86 0.25 10.31
CA THR A 35 6.52 0.47 10.85
C THR A 35 6.31 1.96 11.11
N SER A 36 5.09 2.45 10.90
CA SER A 36 4.73 3.80 11.32
C SER A 36 4.35 3.83 12.80
N PRO A 37 4.10 5.01 13.39
CA PRO A 37 3.52 5.11 14.73
C PRO A 37 2.17 4.38 14.88
N ALA A 38 1.45 4.13 13.78
CA ALA A 38 0.18 3.39 13.77
C ALA A 38 0.38 1.86 13.69
N GLY A 39 1.61 1.37 13.49
CA GLY A 39 1.95 -0.04 13.40
C GLY A 39 2.34 -0.48 12.00
N ASP A 40 1.98 -1.73 11.67
CA ASP A 40 2.22 -2.31 10.35
C ASP A 40 1.37 -1.61 9.30
N ASP A 41 2.01 -1.21 8.19
CA ASP A 41 1.36 -0.51 7.09
C ASP A 41 1.56 -1.22 5.75
N LEU A 42 0.77 -0.79 4.76
CA LEU A 42 0.98 -1.08 3.34
C LEU A 42 1.78 0.06 2.71
N VAL A 43 3.08 -0.14 2.50
CA VAL A 43 3.98 0.91 1.99
C VAL A 43 3.80 1.05 0.47
N PRO A 44 3.34 2.21 -0.04
CA PRO A 44 2.99 2.39 -1.46
C PRO A 44 4.17 2.84 -2.33
N PHE A 45 4.21 2.34 -3.57
CA PHE A 45 5.19 2.65 -4.60
C PHE A 45 4.53 2.78 -5.98
N SER A 46 5.06 3.68 -6.79
CA SER A 46 4.65 3.91 -8.17
C SER A 46 5.05 2.80 -9.15
N SER A 47 6.04 1.97 -8.79
CA SER A 47 6.49 0.85 -9.62
C SER A 47 6.71 -0.42 -8.82
N TYR A 48 6.54 -1.55 -9.50
CA TYR A 48 6.77 -2.87 -8.92
C TYR A 48 8.24 -3.07 -8.54
N GLU A 49 9.15 -2.54 -9.35
CA GLU A 49 10.59 -2.62 -9.13
C GLU A 49 11.02 -1.88 -7.86
N ALA A 50 10.45 -0.69 -7.61
CA ALA A 50 10.70 0.07 -6.37
C ALA A 50 10.14 -0.68 -5.16
N ALA A 51 8.91 -1.17 -5.24
CA ALA A 51 8.30 -1.98 -4.17
C ALA A 51 9.13 -3.24 -3.86
N LYS A 52 9.62 -3.94 -4.89
CA LYS A 52 10.44 -5.14 -4.74
C LYS A 52 11.80 -4.83 -4.12
N SER A 53 12.44 -3.74 -4.55
CA SER A 53 13.69 -3.24 -3.96
C SER A 53 13.51 -2.90 -2.48
N PHE A 54 12.45 -2.17 -2.13
CA PHE A 54 12.12 -1.87 -0.74
C PHE A 54 11.86 -3.14 0.07
N ALA A 55 11.02 -4.05 -0.43
CA ALA A 55 10.73 -5.31 0.25
C ALA A 55 12.00 -6.13 0.53
N SER A 56 12.92 -6.20 -0.42
CA SER A 56 14.20 -6.90 -0.24
C SER A 56 15.08 -6.25 0.83
N LYS A 57 15.08 -4.92 0.96
CA LYS A 57 15.89 -4.19 1.95
C LYS A 57 15.27 -4.20 3.35
N HIS A 58 13.94 -4.27 3.42
CA HIS A 58 13.17 -4.09 4.65
C HIS A 58 12.37 -5.33 5.04
N ASN A 59 12.80 -6.52 4.61
CA ASN A 59 12.17 -7.80 4.93
C ASN A 59 10.65 -7.88 4.64
N GLY A 60 10.18 -7.12 3.64
CA GLY A 60 8.80 -7.12 3.17
C GLY A 60 8.38 -8.51 2.73
N LYS A 61 7.17 -8.93 3.15
CA LYS A 61 6.67 -10.29 2.91
C LYS A 61 6.00 -10.44 1.56
N ARG A 62 5.27 -9.40 1.13
CA ARG A 62 4.48 -9.44 -0.10
C ARG A 62 4.51 -8.08 -0.77
N VAL A 63 4.56 -8.09 -2.10
CA VAL A 63 4.25 -6.94 -2.96
C VAL A 63 2.89 -7.21 -3.59
N LEU A 64 1.93 -6.31 -3.40
CA LEU A 64 0.55 -6.44 -3.84
C LEU A 64 0.17 -5.26 -4.74
N ALA A 65 -0.54 -5.50 -5.83
CA ALA A 65 -1.27 -4.44 -6.53
C ALA A 65 -2.54 -4.07 -5.74
N PHE A 66 -3.14 -2.91 -6.02
CA PHE A 66 -4.34 -2.43 -5.31
C PHE A 66 -5.47 -3.45 -5.24
N ASN A 67 -5.80 -4.08 -6.38
CA ASN A 67 -6.88 -5.08 -6.47
C ASN A 67 -6.55 -6.44 -5.80
N GLN A 68 -5.32 -6.62 -5.32
CA GLN A 68 -4.89 -7.83 -4.62
C GLN A 68 -4.93 -7.65 -3.10
N ILE A 69 -5.32 -6.48 -2.60
CA ILE A 69 -5.43 -6.20 -1.17
C ILE A 69 -6.83 -6.61 -0.70
N PRO A 70 -6.97 -7.72 0.06
CA PRO A 70 -8.26 -8.11 0.57
C PRO A 70 -8.66 -7.25 1.77
N ASP A 71 -9.96 -7.00 1.93
CA ASP A 71 -10.52 -6.31 3.10
C ASP A 71 -10.10 -6.97 4.43
N ALA A 72 -9.96 -8.29 4.46
CA ALA A 72 -9.45 -9.02 5.63
C ALA A 72 -8.03 -8.60 6.06
N LEU A 73 -7.16 -8.26 5.10
CA LEU A 73 -5.82 -7.74 5.40
C LEU A 73 -5.92 -6.34 6.04
N ILE A 74 -6.79 -5.49 5.52
CA ILE A 74 -7.02 -4.16 6.08
C ILE A 74 -7.59 -4.25 7.51
N LYS A 75 -8.52 -5.18 7.77
CA LYS A 75 -9.05 -5.43 9.11
C LYS A 75 -7.98 -5.93 10.09
N LEU A 76 -7.11 -6.83 9.64
CA LEU A 76 -5.97 -7.31 10.42
C LEU A 76 -5.04 -6.17 10.83
N LEU A 77 -4.62 -5.32 9.89
CA LEU A 77 -3.74 -4.18 10.15
C LEU A 77 -4.36 -3.18 11.14
N ASN A 78 -5.68 -3.04 11.13
CA ASN A 78 -6.41 -2.16 12.04
C ASN A 78 -6.75 -2.80 13.40
N GLY A 79 -6.29 -4.03 13.69
CA GLY A 79 -6.61 -4.75 14.92
C GLY A 79 -8.09 -5.09 15.09
N LYS A 80 -8.86 -5.12 13.99
CA LYS A 80 -10.30 -5.39 13.96
C LYS A 80 -10.56 -6.85 13.55
N ILE A 81 -10.04 -7.78 14.34
CA ILE A 81 -10.18 -9.23 14.12
C ILE A 81 -11.49 -9.73 14.74
#